data_AF-A0A941YNF4-F1
#
_entry.id   AF-A0A941YNF4-F1
#
_cell.length_a   1.000
_cell.length_b   1.000
_cell.length_c   1.000
_cell.angle_alpha   90.00
_cell.angle_beta   90.00
_cell.angle_gamma   90.00
#
_symmetry.space_group_name_H-M   'P 1'
#
loop_
_entity.id
_entity.type
_entity.pdbx_description
1 polymer ?
#
loop_
_entity_poly.entity_id
_entity_poly.type
_entity_poly.pdbx_seq_one_letter_code
_entity_poly.pdbx_strand_id
1 'polypeptide(L)'
;MQVNRPKMVAGMVACLAAAAVLHGTMIFPFWRKNYAVKQVAGEQASGLSADQLLFALAGFRELVAGILWVRADSFFDEGNYDAILPIIRLVTWLDPHEIDVYATGMWHIGYNFTDEESRSDRRYIPSALALGKEGSAANPNTYELFFETGWMWYHKVDDDYDQAVKWWEQAAKRDDIQPARRNILASAYLRDGQPEKALGLYYDLLSRAESAFKKSDEFQNRQNRDTVESNMDNLLVRMSQRGYFAQKAGHFDQGDYDTKPPFDVGFSARVTVEEAAVLKIEGTWNVLPVGTRVRIVLRDKDMKGAKYAEMDWDASNAVNLDPDKEVTFMQDQLFVKNQQFTKRIDMSRDRTMYPFRSNDYVVEFYYNPRSAPAHIQDKFGFSGEGMTDQNFLNEEARPGQRVVYTKLEFTKDELLRKGRYAVGKEIPDKQTVNFKPLGAASKSDVIQVPGLRAEGPRTGPPTGAPAQKPKRLPIPGGGAMGRGPVAPGVQMNPK
;
A
#
# COMPACT_ATOMS: atom_id res chain seq x y z
N MET A 1 -41.36 -12.61 -43.32
CA MET A 1 -40.34 -12.11 -44.27
C MET A 1 -39.20 -13.12 -44.29
N GLN A 2 -39.06 -13.94 -45.35
CA GLN A 2 -37.90 -14.83 -45.48
C GLN A 2 -36.69 -13.98 -45.88
N VAL A 3 -35.73 -13.85 -44.97
CA VAL A 3 -34.47 -13.13 -45.23
C VAL A 3 -33.66 -13.94 -46.24
N ASN A 4 -33.38 -13.33 -47.39
CA ASN A 4 -32.66 -13.97 -48.49
C ASN A 4 -31.17 -14.03 -48.15
N ARG A 5 -30.78 -15.04 -47.36
CA ARG A 5 -29.41 -15.31 -46.87
C ARG A 5 -28.29 -15.06 -47.90
N PRO A 6 -28.38 -15.50 -49.17
CA PRO A 6 -27.31 -15.23 -50.13
C PRO A 6 -27.11 -13.75 -50.46
N LYS A 7 -28.18 -12.93 -50.44
CA LYS A 7 -28.06 -11.47 -50.65
C LYS A 7 -27.40 -10.77 -49.46
N MET A 8 -27.65 -11.26 -48.25
CA MET A 8 -27.02 -10.75 -47.02
C MET A 8 -25.52 -11.06 -46.97
N VAL A 9 -25.15 -12.30 -47.33
CA VAL A 9 -23.74 -12.72 -47.43
C VAL A 9 -23.02 -11.91 -48.51
N ALA A 10 -23.63 -11.72 -49.68
CA ALA A 10 -23.07 -10.87 -50.73
C ALA A 10 -22.88 -9.41 -50.26
N GLY A 11 -23.84 -8.86 -49.51
CA GLY A 11 -23.73 -7.52 -48.92
C GLY A 11 -22.58 -7.40 -47.91
N MET A 12 -22.39 -8.40 -47.04
CA MET A 12 -21.27 -8.42 -46.10
C MET A 12 -19.91 -8.49 -46.81
N VAL A 13 -19.79 -9.34 -47.83
CA VAL A 13 -18.55 -9.45 -48.62
C VAL A 13 -18.23 -8.13 -49.33
N ALA A 14 -19.24 -7.45 -49.86
CA ALA A 14 -19.06 -6.13 -50.49
C ALA A 14 -18.59 -5.06 -49.48
N CYS A 15 -19.16 -5.05 -48.26
CA CYS A 15 -18.71 -4.13 -47.20
C CYS A 15 -17.27 -4.39 -46.77
N LEU A 16 -16.87 -5.66 -46.63
CA LEU A 16 -15.49 -6.03 -46.28
C LEU A 16 -14.50 -5.64 -47.38
N ALA A 17 -14.86 -5.82 -48.65
CA ALA A 17 -14.04 -5.40 -49.78
C ALA A 17 -13.88 -3.86 -49.83
N ALA A 18 -14.97 -3.11 -49.60
CA ALA A 18 -14.93 -1.65 -49.55
C ALA A 18 -14.05 -1.14 -48.39
N ALA A 19 -14.14 -1.76 -47.21
CA ALA A 19 -13.30 -1.44 -46.06
C ALA A 19 -11.81 -1.68 -46.36
N ALA A 20 -11.47 -2.79 -47.03
CA ALA A 20 -10.09 -3.10 -47.41
C ALA A 20 -9.50 -2.07 -48.38
N VAL A 21 -10.28 -1.62 -49.37
CA VAL A 21 -9.85 -0.60 -50.34
C VAL A 21 -9.65 0.77 -49.67
N LEU A 22 -10.58 1.18 -48.80
CA LEU A 22 -10.49 2.44 -48.05
C LEU A 22 -9.24 2.45 -47.15
N HIS A 23 -8.96 1.32 -46.50
CA HIS A 23 -7.80 1.17 -45.63
C HIS A 23 -6.47 1.25 -46.40
N GLY A 24 -6.37 0.56 -47.53
CA GLY A 24 -5.14 0.53 -48.33
C GLY A 24 -4.83 1.85 -49.05
N THR A 25 -5.86 2.59 -49.47
CA THR A 25 -5.68 3.77 -50.33
C THR A 25 -5.63 5.09 -49.57
N MET A 26 -6.34 5.23 -48.44
CA MET A 26 -6.43 6.49 -47.71
C MET A 26 -5.86 6.41 -46.30
N ILE A 27 -6.25 5.41 -45.52
CA ILE A 27 -5.90 5.34 -44.09
C ILE A 27 -4.42 5.00 -43.90
N PHE A 28 -3.91 3.97 -44.58
CA PHE A 28 -2.53 3.53 -44.42
C PHE A 28 -1.48 4.58 -44.86
N PRO A 29 -1.62 5.27 -46.01
CA PRO A 29 -0.69 6.33 -46.39
C PRO A 29 -0.73 7.54 -45.45
N PHE A 30 -1.92 7.93 -44.96
CA PHE A 30 -2.08 9.01 -43.98
C PHE A 30 -1.42 8.66 -42.65
N TRP A 31 -1.62 7.43 -42.16
CA TRP A 31 -1.00 6.96 -40.92
C TRP A 31 0.52 6.89 -41.03
N ARG A 32 1.06 6.28 -42.11
CA ARG A 32 2.51 6.18 -42.34
C ARG A 32 3.20 7.55 -42.34
N LYS A 33 2.52 8.57 -42.87
CA LYS A 33 3.04 9.95 -42.93
C LYS A 33 3.05 10.65 -41.57
N ASN A 34 2.09 10.34 -40.69
CA ASN A 34 1.82 11.12 -39.49
C ASN A 34 2.18 10.40 -38.16
N TYR A 35 2.32 9.06 -38.15
CA TYR A 35 2.38 8.26 -36.91
C TYR A 35 3.37 7.08 -36.92
N ALA A 36 4.16 6.85 -37.97
CA ALA A 36 5.10 5.72 -38.02
C ALA A 36 6.30 5.93 -37.06
N VAL A 37 6.55 4.95 -36.18
CA VAL A 37 7.66 4.96 -35.19
C VAL A 37 9.00 4.71 -35.88
N LYS A 38 9.98 5.58 -35.66
CA LYS A 38 11.38 5.33 -36.05
C LYS A 38 12.00 4.33 -35.07
N GLN A 39 12.31 3.14 -35.59
CA GLN A 39 13.18 2.07 -35.05
C GLN A 39 13.67 2.24 -33.60
N VAL A 40 13.11 1.46 -32.69
CA VAL A 40 13.81 1.03 -31.47
C VAL A 40 14.42 -0.35 -31.79
N ALA A 41 15.75 -0.39 -31.71
CA ALA A 41 16.58 -1.56 -31.93
C ALA A 41 16.50 -2.53 -30.75
N GLY A 42 16.51 -3.84 -31.03
CA GLY A 42 16.70 -4.89 -30.02
C GLY A 42 15.91 -6.17 -30.34
N GLU A 43 16.62 -7.20 -30.77
CA GLU A 43 16.10 -8.52 -31.14
C GLU A 43 15.46 -9.26 -29.95
N GLN A 44 14.13 -9.41 -29.94
CA GLN A 44 13.41 -10.53 -29.32
C GLN A 44 11.90 -10.47 -29.64
N ALA A 45 11.55 -10.60 -30.92
CA ALA A 45 10.17 -10.85 -31.37
C ALA A 45 10.17 -11.53 -32.75
N SER A 46 10.93 -12.62 -32.92
CA SER A 46 11.04 -13.34 -34.19
C SER A 46 9.87 -14.31 -34.38
N GLY A 47 8.68 -13.79 -34.67
CA GLY A 47 7.53 -14.63 -35.02
C GLY A 47 6.37 -13.91 -35.71
N LEU A 48 6.17 -12.61 -35.48
CA LEU A 48 5.13 -11.84 -36.15
C LEU A 48 5.69 -10.45 -36.47
N SER A 49 5.56 -10.01 -37.72
CA SER A 49 5.92 -8.64 -38.08
C SER A 49 4.96 -7.66 -37.39
N ALA A 50 5.47 -6.50 -36.96
CA ALA A 50 4.68 -5.48 -36.27
C ALA A 50 3.40 -5.11 -37.06
N ASP A 51 3.48 -5.13 -38.39
CA ASP A 51 2.35 -4.90 -39.29
C ASP A 51 1.30 -6.03 -39.20
N GLN A 52 1.69 -7.31 -39.11
CA GLN A 52 0.76 -8.45 -38.97
C GLN A 52 0.06 -8.50 -37.62
N LEU A 53 0.75 -8.10 -36.54
CA LEU A 53 0.15 -7.90 -35.22
C LEU A 53 -0.87 -6.76 -35.27
N LEU A 54 -0.50 -5.63 -35.88
CA LEU A 54 -1.35 -4.46 -36.01
C LEU A 54 -2.60 -4.71 -36.89
N PHE A 55 -2.47 -5.47 -37.99
CA PHE A 55 -3.56 -5.83 -38.91
C PHE A 55 -4.60 -6.77 -38.29
N ALA A 56 -4.22 -7.63 -37.34
CA ALA A 56 -5.16 -8.48 -36.60
C ALA A 56 -5.91 -7.75 -35.48
N LEU A 57 -5.33 -6.66 -34.96
CA LEU A 57 -5.79 -5.96 -33.75
C LEU A 57 -6.71 -4.75 -34.01
N ALA A 58 -6.73 -4.18 -35.22
CA ALA A 58 -7.45 -2.91 -35.46
C ALA A 58 -8.97 -2.96 -35.22
N GLY A 59 -9.60 -4.14 -35.33
CA GLY A 59 -11.04 -4.34 -35.03
C GLY A 59 -11.35 -5.20 -33.80
N PHE A 60 -10.32 -5.77 -33.15
CA PHE A 60 -10.48 -6.74 -32.05
C PHE A 60 -9.54 -6.47 -30.87
N ARG A 61 -8.86 -5.33 -30.80
CA ARG A 61 -7.92 -4.99 -29.71
C ARG A 61 -8.52 -5.18 -28.31
N GLU A 62 -9.76 -4.75 -28.10
CA GLU A 62 -10.50 -4.92 -26.84
C GLU A 62 -10.82 -6.40 -26.57
N LEU A 63 -11.19 -7.17 -27.60
CA LEU A 63 -11.40 -8.61 -27.48
C LEU A 63 -10.10 -9.35 -27.11
N VAL A 64 -8.98 -8.98 -27.75
CA VAL A 64 -7.68 -9.58 -27.46
C VAL A 64 -7.19 -9.17 -26.08
N ALA A 65 -7.37 -7.91 -25.69
CA ALA A 65 -7.16 -7.42 -24.33
C ALA A 65 -7.93 -8.28 -23.31
N GLY A 66 -9.22 -8.52 -23.55
CA GLY A 66 -10.05 -9.39 -22.71
C GLY A 66 -9.53 -10.84 -22.63
N ILE A 67 -9.14 -11.44 -23.75
CA ILE A 67 -8.57 -12.81 -23.77
C ILE A 67 -7.24 -12.87 -23.01
N LEU A 68 -6.36 -11.88 -23.22
CA LEU A 68 -5.08 -11.78 -22.52
C LEU A 68 -5.29 -11.61 -21.02
N TRP A 69 -6.27 -10.81 -20.61
CA TRP A 69 -6.58 -10.59 -19.21
C TRP A 69 -7.18 -11.83 -18.53
N VAL A 70 -8.08 -12.55 -19.21
CA VAL A 70 -8.55 -13.86 -18.73
C VAL A 70 -7.39 -14.85 -18.58
N ARG A 71 -6.40 -14.80 -19.47
CA ARG A 71 -5.18 -15.61 -19.34
C ARG A 71 -4.32 -15.17 -18.16
N ALA A 72 -4.25 -13.86 -17.87
CA ALA A 72 -3.54 -13.33 -16.70
C ALA A 72 -4.04 -13.94 -15.38
N ASP A 73 -5.34 -14.24 -15.28
CA ASP A 73 -5.97 -14.89 -14.11
C ASP A 73 -5.25 -16.18 -13.69
N SER A 74 -4.92 -17.04 -14.66
CA SER A 74 -4.16 -18.27 -14.38
C SER A 74 -2.78 -18.01 -13.77
N PHE A 75 -2.10 -16.95 -14.21
CA PHE A 75 -0.80 -16.58 -13.64
C PHE A 75 -0.95 -15.94 -12.24
N PHE A 76 -2.06 -15.23 -11.98
CA PHE A 76 -2.36 -14.70 -10.64
C PHE A 76 -2.58 -15.85 -9.64
N ASP A 77 -3.37 -16.85 -10.03
CA ASP A 77 -3.65 -18.04 -9.21
C ASP A 77 -2.40 -18.87 -8.92
N GLU A 78 -1.50 -18.97 -9.91
CA GLU A 78 -0.22 -19.68 -9.79
C GLU A 78 0.86 -18.88 -9.03
N GLY A 79 0.64 -17.59 -8.77
CA GLY A 79 1.62 -16.69 -8.15
C GLY A 79 2.80 -16.32 -9.04
N ASN A 80 2.70 -16.51 -10.36
CA ASN A 80 3.75 -16.19 -11.32
C ASN A 80 3.67 -14.72 -11.75
N TYR A 81 3.94 -13.80 -10.81
CA TYR A 81 3.74 -12.37 -11.03
C TYR A 81 4.65 -11.78 -12.11
N ASP A 82 5.86 -12.32 -12.32
CA ASP A 82 6.78 -11.88 -13.38
C ASP A 82 6.19 -12.04 -14.77
N ALA A 83 5.43 -13.12 -15.01
CA ALA A 83 4.76 -13.38 -16.28
C ALA A 83 3.56 -12.43 -16.53
N ILE A 84 3.05 -11.79 -15.50
CA ILE A 84 1.85 -10.96 -15.55
C ILE A 84 2.20 -9.54 -15.95
N LEU A 85 3.38 -9.05 -15.55
CA LEU A 85 3.83 -7.69 -15.88
C LEU A 85 3.71 -7.36 -17.38
N PRO A 86 4.24 -8.17 -18.31
CA PRO A 86 4.07 -7.90 -19.74
C PRO A 86 2.62 -7.94 -20.20
N ILE A 87 1.78 -8.78 -19.59
CA ILE A 87 0.35 -8.89 -19.93
C ILE A 87 -0.39 -7.62 -19.51
N ILE A 88 -0.19 -7.15 -18.28
CA ILE A 88 -0.75 -5.86 -17.81
C ILE A 88 -0.37 -4.75 -18.79
N ARG A 89 0.91 -4.69 -19.20
CA ARG A 89 1.35 -3.62 -20.12
C ARG A 89 0.73 -3.75 -21.51
N LEU A 90 0.67 -4.97 -22.03
CA LEU A 90 0.09 -5.21 -23.35
C LEU A 90 -1.40 -4.89 -23.36
N VAL A 91 -2.14 -5.30 -22.33
CA VAL A 91 -3.57 -5.06 -22.22
C VAL A 91 -3.86 -3.55 -22.11
N THR A 92 -3.13 -2.81 -21.28
CA THR A 92 -3.30 -1.35 -21.16
C THR A 92 -2.99 -0.59 -22.46
N TRP A 93 -2.11 -1.12 -23.32
CA TRP A 93 -1.89 -0.56 -24.66
C TRP A 93 -3.00 -0.90 -25.66
N LEU A 94 -3.57 -2.10 -25.56
CA LEU A 94 -4.63 -2.57 -26.47
C LEU A 94 -5.98 -1.96 -26.13
N ASP A 95 -6.29 -1.85 -24.84
CA ASP A 95 -7.49 -1.24 -24.31
C ASP A 95 -7.15 -0.27 -23.16
N PRO A 96 -6.87 1.01 -23.47
CA PRO A 96 -6.57 2.02 -22.45
C PRO A 96 -7.78 2.39 -21.59
N HIS A 97 -8.98 1.92 -21.93
CA HIS A 97 -10.19 2.18 -21.15
C HIS A 97 -10.55 1.03 -20.19
N GLU A 98 -9.76 -0.03 -20.16
CA GLU A 98 -9.95 -1.17 -19.27
C GLU A 98 -9.50 -0.85 -17.83
N ILE A 99 -10.45 -0.33 -17.04
CA ILE A 99 -10.24 0.13 -15.66
C ILE A 99 -9.67 -0.99 -14.77
N ASP A 100 -10.18 -2.21 -14.89
CA ASP A 100 -9.84 -3.30 -13.96
C ASP A 100 -8.36 -3.68 -14.08
N VAL A 101 -7.79 -3.62 -15.29
CA VAL A 101 -6.37 -3.93 -15.54
C VAL A 101 -5.47 -2.87 -14.94
N TYR A 102 -5.82 -1.59 -15.06
CA TYR A 102 -5.05 -0.51 -14.42
C TYR A 102 -5.09 -0.62 -12.89
N ALA A 103 -6.29 -0.80 -12.31
CA ALA A 103 -6.46 -0.90 -10.87
C ALA A 103 -5.76 -2.15 -10.29
N THR A 104 -6.04 -3.32 -10.87
CA THR A 104 -5.50 -4.61 -10.43
C THR A 104 -4.01 -4.70 -10.72
N GLY A 105 -3.57 -4.24 -11.89
CA GLY A 105 -2.16 -4.23 -12.27
C GLY A 105 -1.32 -3.35 -11.35
N MET A 106 -1.81 -2.15 -11.01
CA MET A 106 -1.16 -1.26 -10.02
C MET A 106 -1.06 -1.95 -8.66
N TRP A 107 -2.11 -2.63 -8.23
CA TRP A 107 -2.10 -3.39 -6.98
C TRP A 107 -1.06 -4.53 -7.02
N HIS A 108 -1.00 -5.33 -8.08
CA HIS A 108 0.01 -6.39 -8.16
C HIS A 108 1.44 -5.87 -8.19
N ILE A 109 1.72 -4.86 -9.02
CA ILE A 109 3.03 -4.20 -9.09
C ILE A 109 3.41 -3.65 -7.71
N GLY A 110 2.46 -3.02 -7.02
CA GLY A 110 2.69 -2.41 -5.72
C GLY A 110 2.77 -3.39 -4.54
N TYR A 111 2.17 -4.58 -4.59
CA TYR A 111 2.00 -5.44 -3.41
C TYR A 111 2.61 -6.83 -3.52
N ASN A 112 2.67 -7.43 -4.71
CA ASN A 112 2.86 -8.89 -4.83
C ASN A 112 4.26 -9.32 -5.28
N PHE A 113 5.10 -8.39 -5.70
CA PHE A 113 6.53 -8.66 -5.86
C PHE A 113 7.16 -8.62 -4.48
N THR A 114 7.35 -9.79 -3.88
CA THR A 114 7.84 -9.93 -2.51
C THR A 114 9.08 -10.79 -2.42
N ASP A 115 9.85 -10.59 -1.35
CA ASP A 115 10.87 -11.55 -0.93
C ASP A 115 10.26 -12.80 -0.26
N GLU A 116 11.13 -13.73 0.18
CA GLU A 116 10.71 -14.97 0.86
C GLU A 116 9.94 -14.75 2.18
N GLU A 117 10.08 -13.59 2.81
CA GLU A 117 9.31 -13.21 4.01
C GLU A 117 8.01 -12.47 3.66
N SER A 118 7.62 -12.46 2.38
CA SER A 118 6.45 -11.74 1.88
C SER A 118 6.53 -10.21 2.07
N ARG A 119 7.74 -9.65 2.16
CA ARG A 119 7.94 -8.20 2.17
C ARG A 119 7.99 -7.71 0.72
N SER A 120 7.08 -6.79 0.41
CA SER A 120 6.97 -6.27 -0.95
C SER A 120 8.07 -5.29 -1.33
N ASP A 121 8.54 -5.43 -2.56
CA ASP A 121 9.59 -4.63 -3.17
C ASP A 121 9.10 -3.22 -3.51
N ARG A 122 9.59 -2.28 -2.71
CA ARG A 122 9.24 -0.87 -2.76
C ARG A 122 9.71 -0.19 -4.04
N ARG A 123 10.69 -0.76 -4.74
CA ARG A 123 11.21 -0.24 -6.01
C ARG A 123 10.18 -0.31 -7.15
N TYR A 124 9.13 -1.11 -7.01
CA TYR A 124 8.02 -1.16 -7.97
C TYR A 124 6.96 -0.07 -7.76
N ILE A 125 6.93 0.60 -6.59
CA ILE A 125 5.89 1.59 -6.28
C ILE A 125 5.84 2.75 -7.30
N PRO A 126 6.97 3.35 -7.74
CA PRO A 126 6.93 4.38 -8.76
C PRO A 126 6.27 3.92 -10.07
N SER A 127 6.48 2.66 -10.47
CA SER A 127 5.85 2.08 -11.66
C SER A 127 4.35 1.87 -11.49
N ALA A 128 3.94 1.38 -10.31
CA ALA A 128 2.52 1.24 -9.96
C ALA A 128 1.81 2.60 -10.00
N LEU A 129 2.42 3.65 -9.44
CA LEU A 129 1.89 5.01 -9.46
C LEU A 129 1.84 5.62 -10.87
N ALA A 130 2.87 5.37 -11.69
CA ALA A 130 2.86 5.75 -13.10
C ALA A 130 1.73 5.07 -13.87
N LEU A 131 1.46 3.79 -13.60
CA LEU A 131 0.35 3.04 -14.21
C LEU A 131 -1.01 3.62 -13.77
N GLY A 132 -1.18 3.93 -12.49
CA GLY A 132 -2.39 4.58 -11.97
C GLY A 132 -2.64 5.96 -12.57
N LYS A 133 -1.57 6.77 -12.75
CA LYS A 133 -1.63 8.07 -13.44
C LYS A 133 -2.04 7.92 -14.91
N GLU A 134 -1.42 6.99 -15.64
CA GLU A 134 -1.73 6.70 -17.04
C GLU A 134 -3.20 6.29 -17.19
N GLY A 135 -3.66 5.35 -16.35
CA GLY A 135 -5.05 4.89 -16.36
C GLY A 135 -6.04 6.01 -16.01
N SER A 136 -5.74 6.81 -14.98
CA SER A 136 -6.58 7.95 -14.57
C SER A 136 -6.69 9.01 -15.68
N ALA A 137 -5.64 9.22 -16.46
CA ALA A 137 -5.66 10.13 -17.61
C ALA A 137 -6.49 9.57 -18.78
N ALA A 138 -6.43 8.25 -19.02
CA ALA A 138 -7.22 7.58 -20.03
C ALA A 138 -8.71 7.48 -19.65
N ASN A 139 -9.03 7.42 -18.36
CA ASN A 139 -10.40 7.23 -17.85
C ASN A 139 -10.83 8.36 -16.90
N PRO A 140 -10.97 9.61 -17.40
CA PRO A 140 -11.20 10.77 -16.55
C PRO A 140 -12.58 10.81 -15.87
N ASN A 141 -13.55 10.10 -16.44
CA ASN A 141 -14.97 10.15 -16.04
C ASN A 141 -15.32 9.25 -14.87
N THR A 142 -14.49 8.26 -14.54
CA THR A 142 -14.71 7.39 -13.40
C THR A 142 -13.90 7.83 -12.19
N TYR A 143 -14.45 7.64 -11.00
CA TYR A 143 -13.72 7.85 -9.76
C TYR A 143 -12.68 6.74 -9.48
N GLU A 144 -12.86 5.52 -10.00
CA GLU A 144 -12.17 4.32 -9.50
C GLU A 144 -10.65 4.44 -9.62
N LEU A 145 -10.11 4.83 -10.79
CA LEU A 145 -8.65 4.93 -10.96
C LEU A 145 -8.02 6.07 -10.15
N PHE A 146 -8.75 7.16 -9.93
CA PHE A 146 -8.30 8.22 -9.01
C PHE A 146 -8.30 7.71 -7.57
N PHE A 147 -9.31 6.94 -7.18
CA PHE A 147 -9.40 6.36 -5.87
C PHE A 147 -8.29 5.33 -5.63
N GLU A 148 -8.10 4.39 -6.54
CA GLU A 148 -7.09 3.34 -6.41
C GLU A 148 -5.66 3.91 -6.47
N THR A 149 -5.42 4.96 -7.27
CA THR A 149 -4.12 5.66 -7.25
C THR A 149 -3.90 6.35 -5.90
N GLY A 150 -4.93 7.00 -5.35
CA GLY A 150 -4.87 7.55 -3.99
C GLY A 150 -4.72 6.47 -2.91
N TRP A 151 -5.24 5.27 -3.12
CA TRP A 151 -5.09 4.13 -2.20
C TRP A 151 -3.64 3.65 -2.12
N MET A 152 -2.90 3.66 -3.23
CA MET A 152 -1.46 3.40 -3.22
C MET A 152 -0.71 4.38 -2.31
N TRP A 153 -1.01 5.68 -2.42
CA TRP A 153 -0.43 6.70 -1.54
C TRP A 153 -0.85 6.51 -0.07
N TYR A 154 -2.14 6.26 0.16
CA TYR A 154 -2.70 6.18 1.50
C TYR A 154 -2.24 4.93 2.27
N HIS A 155 -2.17 3.78 1.61
CA HIS A 155 -1.97 2.50 2.27
C HIS A 155 -0.58 1.91 2.01
N LYS A 156 -0.09 1.97 0.76
CA LYS A 156 1.19 1.34 0.43
C LYS A 156 2.37 2.20 0.82
N VAL A 157 2.35 3.47 0.39
CA VAL A 157 3.38 4.46 0.71
C VAL A 157 3.32 4.80 2.20
N ASP A 158 2.13 5.15 2.71
CA ASP A 158 1.86 5.38 4.15
C ASP A 158 2.71 6.51 4.76
N ASP A 159 2.96 7.58 3.99
CA ASP A 159 3.73 8.77 4.42
C ASP A 159 3.27 10.09 3.78
N ASP A 160 3.21 10.14 2.45
CA ASP A 160 2.85 11.32 1.67
C ASP A 160 1.32 11.38 1.50
N TYR A 161 0.61 11.55 2.61
CA TYR A 161 -0.86 11.55 2.63
C TYR A 161 -1.47 12.74 1.88
N ASP A 162 -0.73 13.82 1.67
CA ASP A 162 -1.15 14.94 0.83
C ASP A 162 -1.43 14.49 -0.62
N GLN A 163 -0.65 13.53 -1.13
CA GLN A 163 -0.88 12.92 -2.43
C GLN A 163 -2.16 12.09 -2.42
N ALA A 164 -2.39 11.28 -1.38
CA ALA A 164 -3.64 10.53 -1.23
C ALA A 164 -4.85 11.49 -1.21
N VAL A 165 -4.78 12.59 -0.46
CA VAL A 165 -5.80 13.64 -0.42
C VAL A 165 -6.05 14.20 -1.81
N LYS A 166 -5.01 14.61 -2.55
CA LYS A 166 -5.15 15.16 -3.92
C LYS A 166 -5.87 14.19 -4.85
N TRP A 167 -5.49 12.91 -4.83
CA TRP A 167 -6.11 11.88 -5.66
C TRP A 167 -7.57 11.61 -5.28
N TRP A 168 -7.87 11.51 -3.98
CA TRP A 168 -9.23 11.25 -3.51
C TRP A 168 -10.15 12.48 -3.60
N GLU A 169 -9.63 13.70 -3.50
CA GLU A 169 -10.38 14.92 -3.84
C GLU A 169 -10.76 14.93 -5.33
N GLN A 170 -9.90 14.43 -6.22
CA GLN A 170 -10.27 14.24 -7.62
C GLN A 170 -11.34 13.16 -7.76
N ALA A 171 -11.16 11.99 -7.15
CA ALA A 171 -12.18 10.93 -7.16
C ALA A 171 -13.56 11.46 -6.69
N ALA A 172 -13.59 12.25 -5.61
CA ALA A 172 -14.81 12.79 -5.02
C ALA A 172 -15.59 13.78 -5.91
N LYS A 173 -14.96 14.32 -6.97
CA LYS A 173 -15.61 15.19 -7.96
C LYS A 173 -16.42 14.43 -9.01
N ARG A 174 -16.23 13.12 -9.15
CA ARG A 174 -16.90 12.32 -10.18
C ARG A 174 -18.28 11.88 -9.70
N ASP A 175 -19.21 11.77 -10.64
CA ASP A 175 -20.62 11.48 -10.34
C ASP A 175 -20.85 10.02 -9.93
N ASP A 176 -19.99 9.10 -10.40
CA ASP A 176 -20.07 7.67 -10.13
C ASP A 176 -19.45 7.24 -8.79
N ILE A 177 -18.90 8.18 -8.00
CA ILE A 177 -18.27 7.85 -6.72
C ILE A 177 -19.25 7.28 -5.71
N GLN A 178 -18.89 6.11 -5.17
CA GLN A 178 -19.66 5.45 -4.13
C GLN A 178 -19.61 6.24 -2.81
N PRO A 179 -20.75 6.38 -2.08
CA PRO A 179 -20.79 7.09 -0.79
C PRO A 179 -19.74 6.60 0.21
N ALA A 180 -19.54 5.28 0.29
CA ALA A 180 -18.52 4.68 1.16
C ALA A 180 -17.09 5.13 0.79
N ARG A 181 -16.76 5.23 -0.50
CA ARG A 181 -15.44 5.69 -0.98
C ARG A 181 -15.26 7.18 -0.70
N ARG A 182 -16.32 7.98 -0.84
CA ARG A 182 -16.30 9.42 -0.49
C ARG A 182 -16.07 9.65 1.00
N ASN A 183 -16.63 8.81 1.86
CA ASN A 183 -16.45 8.87 3.32
C ASN A 183 -14.97 8.68 3.72
N ILE A 184 -14.25 7.76 3.07
CA ILE A 184 -12.84 7.45 3.38
C ILE A 184 -11.90 8.67 3.18
N LEU A 185 -12.26 9.65 2.34
CA LEU A 185 -11.49 10.90 2.19
C LEU A 185 -11.27 11.63 3.52
N ALA A 186 -12.22 11.54 4.46
CA ALA A 186 -12.05 12.10 5.81
C ALA A 186 -10.84 11.48 6.54
N SER A 187 -10.59 10.17 6.34
CA SER A 187 -9.44 9.50 6.93
C SER A 187 -8.12 9.99 6.32
N ALA A 188 -8.08 10.25 5.01
CA ALA A 188 -6.90 10.87 4.39
C ALA A 188 -6.64 12.29 4.91
N TYR A 189 -7.69 13.12 5.06
CA TYR A 189 -7.52 14.44 5.70
C TYR A 189 -6.95 14.32 7.11
N LEU A 190 -7.42 13.38 7.92
CA LEU A 190 -6.88 13.17 9.27
C LEU A 190 -5.41 12.73 9.24
N ARG A 191 -5.07 11.78 8.36
CA ARG A 191 -3.69 11.32 8.19
C ARG A 191 -2.76 12.37 7.57
N ASP A 192 -3.29 13.34 6.86
CA ASP A 192 -2.53 14.49 6.36
C ASP A 192 -2.45 15.65 7.37
N GLY A 193 -3.07 15.51 8.55
CA GLY A 193 -3.05 16.55 9.59
C GLY A 193 -4.07 17.67 9.36
N GLN A 194 -5.18 17.39 8.68
CA GLN A 194 -6.26 18.33 8.37
C GLN A 194 -7.62 17.99 9.08
N PRO A 195 -7.71 17.95 10.43
CA PRO A 195 -8.95 17.59 11.13
C PRO A 195 -10.17 18.48 10.80
N GLU A 196 -9.97 19.78 10.60
CA GLU A 196 -11.04 20.72 10.23
C GLU A 196 -11.65 20.36 8.86
N LYS A 197 -10.84 19.95 7.88
CA LYS A 197 -11.35 19.50 6.57
C LYS A 197 -12.09 18.18 6.68
N ALA A 198 -11.59 17.25 7.50
CA ALA A 198 -12.28 15.98 7.77
C ALA A 198 -13.67 16.23 8.39
N LEU A 199 -13.75 17.13 9.38
CA LEU A 199 -15.00 17.51 10.02
C LEU A 199 -15.94 18.21 9.04
N GLY A 200 -15.43 19.16 8.25
CA GLY A 200 -16.21 19.84 7.20
C GLY A 200 -16.79 18.88 6.15
N LEU A 201 -16.01 17.86 5.75
CA LEU A 201 -16.49 16.81 4.87
C LEU A 201 -17.61 15.99 5.53
N TYR A 202 -17.46 15.61 6.81
CA TYR A 202 -18.52 14.89 7.51
C TYR A 202 -19.83 15.68 7.61
N TYR A 203 -19.78 16.99 7.81
CA TYR A 203 -20.99 17.83 7.77
C TYR A 203 -21.67 17.79 6.40
N ASP A 204 -20.93 17.92 5.30
CA ASP A 204 -21.50 17.81 3.94
C ASP A 204 -22.09 16.42 3.69
N LEU A 205 -21.37 15.36 4.05
CA LEU A 205 -21.83 13.98 3.88
C LEU A 205 -23.07 13.68 4.71
N LEU A 206 -23.14 14.17 5.95
CA LEU A 206 -24.30 13.96 6.82
C LEU A 206 -25.52 14.68 6.26
N SER A 207 -25.37 15.94 5.83
CA SER A 207 -26.45 16.69 5.20
C SER A 207 -27.01 15.99 3.94
N ARG A 208 -26.13 15.43 3.10
CA ARG A 208 -26.53 14.62 1.94
C ARG A 208 -27.25 13.35 2.35
N ALA A 209 -26.72 12.62 3.33
CA ALA A 209 -27.28 11.37 3.81
C ALA A 209 -28.66 11.57 4.45
N GLU A 210 -28.84 12.61 5.27
CA GLU A 210 -30.14 13.02 5.81
C GLU A 210 -31.14 13.37 4.72
N SER A 211 -30.70 14.10 3.70
CA SER A 211 -31.55 14.47 2.56
C SER A 211 -32.00 13.23 1.77
N ALA A 212 -31.12 12.24 1.57
CA ALA A 212 -31.45 10.97 0.94
C ALA A 212 -32.42 10.15 1.80
N PHE A 213 -32.17 10.06 3.11
CA PHE A 213 -33.03 9.37 4.06
C PHE A 213 -34.44 9.97 4.13
N LYS A 214 -34.56 11.30 4.11
CA LYS A 214 -35.87 11.99 4.08
C LYS A 214 -36.64 11.72 2.78
N LYS A 215 -35.96 11.47 1.67
CA LYS A 215 -36.59 11.12 0.38
C LYS A 215 -37.05 9.67 0.35
N SER A 216 -36.27 8.75 0.92
CA SER A 216 -36.60 7.33 1.01
C SER A 216 -35.96 6.71 2.25
N ASP A 217 -36.79 6.19 3.16
CA ASP A 217 -36.39 5.44 4.36
C ASP A 217 -36.03 3.99 4.01
N GLU A 218 -35.08 3.83 3.10
CA GLU A 218 -34.48 2.55 2.76
C GLU A 218 -33.34 2.23 3.72
N PHE A 219 -33.14 0.93 3.98
CA PHE A 219 -32.06 0.44 4.84
C PHE A 219 -30.68 1.01 4.47
N GLN A 220 -30.38 1.13 3.17
CA GLN A 220 -29.09 1.67 2.70
C GLN A 220 -28.92 3.16 3.06
N ASN A 221 -29.97 3.97 2.92
CA ASN A 221 -29.92 5.40 3.26
C ASN A 221 -29.78 5.60 4.77
N ARG A 222 -30.51 4.81 5.57
CA ARG A 222 -30.40 4.81 7.03
C ARG A 222 -29.00 4.42 7.47
N GLN A 223 -28.47 3.31 6.96
CA GLN A 223 -27.13 2.82 7.28
C GLN A 223 -26.06 3.87 6.93
N ASN A 224 -26.15 4.50 5.75
CA ASN A 224 -25.19 5.53 5.35
C ASN A 224 -25.23 6.75 6.28
N ARG A 225 -26.43 7.24 6.62
CA ARG A 225 -26.60 8.34 7.58
C ARG A 225 -26.00 8.00 8.93
N ASP A 226 -26.40 6.88 9.53
CA ASP A 226 -25.97 6.47 10.87
C ASP A 226 -24.44 6.26 10.93
N THR A 227 -23.85 5.75 9.85
CA THR A 227 -22.39 5.59 9.72
C THR A 227 -21.67 6.93 9.70
N VAL A 228 -22.17 7.89 8.90
CA VAL A 228 -21.55 9.22 8.80
C VAL A 228 -21.71 10.01 10.11
N GLU A 229 -22.88 9.95 10.73
CA GLU A 229 -23.15 10.57 12.04
C GLU A 229 -22.20 10.01 13.10
N SER A 230 -22.11 8.68 13.23
CA SER A 230 -21.19 8.04 14.18
C SER A 230 -19.72 8.41 13.94
N ASN A 231 -19.28 8.47 12.67
CA ASN A 231 -17.92 8.88 12.33
C ASN A 231 -17.65 10.35 12.71
N MET A 232 -18.62 11.23 12.47
CA MET A 232 -18.53 12.66 12.83
C MET A 232 -18.45 12.84 14.35
N ASP A 233 -19.33 12.18 15.10
CA ASP A 233 -19.37 12.24 16.56
C ASP A 233 -18.06 11.74 17.17
N ASN A 234 -17.55 10.60 16.67
CA ASN A 234 -16.26 10.07 17.09
C ASN A 234 -15.11 11.06 16.81
N LEU A 235 -15.14 11.76 15.67
CA LEU A 235 -14.15 12.78 15.37
C LEU A 235 -14.26 13.98 16.34
N LEU A 236 -15.46 14.47 16.61
CA LEU A 236 -15.68 15.58 17.55
C LEU A 236 -15.20 15.25 18.97
N VAL A 237 -15.49 14.04 19.44
CA VAL A 237 -15.01 13.53 20.73
C VAL A 237 -13.49 13.50 20.74
N ARG A 238 -12.84 12.93 19.71
CA ARG A 238 -11.37 12.88 19.61
C ARG A 238 -10.73 14.25 19.51
N MET A 239 -11.32 15.17 18.73
CA MET A 239 -10.85 16.56 18.65
C MET A 239 -10.91 17.24 20.02
N SER A 240 -11.95 16.98 20.81
CA SER A 240 -12.08 17.52 22.16
C SER A 240 -11.09 16.88 23.14
N GLN A 241 -11.03 15.54 23.19
CA GLN A 241 -10.16 14.77 24.09
C GLN A 241 -8.67 15.02 23.85
N ARG A 242 -8.26 15.13 22.59
CA ARG A 242 -6.87 15.44 22.19
C ARG A 242 -6.54 16.93 22.36
N GLY A 243 -7.51 17.76 22.71
CA GLY A 243 -7.37 19.19 22.96
C GLY A 243 -7.23 20.07 21.70
N TYR A 244 -7.64 19.57 20.54
CA TYR A 244 -7.55 20.27 19.26
C TYR A 244 -8.23 21.65 19.29
N PHE A 245 -9.46 21.73 19.80
CA PHE A 245 -10.19 23.00 19.88
C PHE A 245 -9.51 24.00 20.81
N ALA A 246 -8.95 23.53 21.93
CA ALA A 246 -8.28 24.40 22.88
C ALA A 246 -6.92 24.90 22.38
N GLN A 247 -6.21 24.10 21.57
CA GLN A 247 -5.01 24.55 20.86
C GLN A 247 -5.35 25.69 19.90
N LYS A 248 -6.44 25.54 19.12
CA LYS A 248 -6.90 26.56 18.17
C LYS A 248 -7.34 27.85 18.87
N ALA A 249 -7.99 27.74 20.03
CA ALA A 249 -8.45 28.90 20.80
C ALA A 249 -7.40 29.46 21.78
N GLY A 250 -6.19 28.90 21.84
CA GLY A 250 -5.08 29.43 22.65
C GLY A 250 -5.19 29.21 24.16
N HIS A 251 -5.97 28.21 24.59
CA HIS A 251 -6.19 27.89 26.01
C HIS A 251 -5.94 26.42 26.36
N PHE A 252 -5.19 25.71 25.50
CA PHE A 252 -4.78 24.30 25.70
C PHE A 252 -4.09 24.05 27.04
N ASP A 253 -3.33 25.02 27.56
CA ASP A 253 -2.63 24.86 28.84
C ASP A 253 -3.57 24.77 30.05
N GLN A 254 -4.82 25.25 29.92
CA GLN A 254 -5.81 25.29 30.99
C GLN A 254 -6.59 23.98 31.15
N GLY A 255 -6.55 23.10 30.15
CA GLY A 255 -7.29 21.84 30.15
C GLY A 255 -6.44 20.62 30.47
N ASP A 256 -7.13 19.56 30.90
CA ASP A 256 -6.61 18.20 31.01
C ASP A 256 -7.05 17.43 29.77
N TYR A 257 -6.09 17.14 28.90
CA TYR A 257 -6.29 16.45 27.62
C TYR A 257 -5.52 15.13 27.61
N ASP A 258 -5.98 14.16 26.82
CA ASP A 258 -5.32 12.86 26.71
C ASP A 258 -3.89 12.96 26.17
N THR A 259 -3.63 14.02 25.40
CA THR A 259 -2.31 14.40 24.87
C THR A 259 -1.39 15.06 25.89
N LYS A 260 -1.83 15.27 27.14
CA LYS A 260 -1.07 15.95 28.19
C LYS A 260 -0.81 15.04 29.40
N PRO A 261 0.39 15.13 30.03
CA PRO A 261 1.62 15.62 29.42
C PRO A 261 2.04 14.74 28.22
N PRO A 262 2.88 15.25 27.30
CA PRO A 262 3.43 14.43 26.23
C PRO A 262 4.14 13.20 26.79
N PHE A 263 3.81 12.04 26.24
CA PHE A 263 4.34 10.76 26.69
C PHE A 263 5.72 10.49 26.08
N ASP A 264 6.74 10.26 26.91
CA ASP A 264 8.07 9.88 26.44
C ASP A 264 8.06 8.42 25.96
N VAL A 265 8.18 8.24 24.65
CA VAL A 265 8.16 6.90 24.04
C VAL A 265 9.47 6.13 24.28
N GLY A 266 10.55 6.79 24.69
CA GLY A 266 11.82 6.18 25.06
C GLY A 266 12.33 5.15 24.05
N PHE A 267 12.30 5.52 22.76
CA PHE A 267 12.74 4.65 21.68
C PHE A 267 14.22 4.31 21.84
N SER A 268 14.56 3.03 21.72
CA SER A 268 15.94 2.59 21.58
C SER A 268 16.02 1.38 20.66
N ALA A 269 17.16 1.20 19.99
CA ALA A 269 17.35 0.09 19.08
C ALA A 269 18.80 -0.39 19.03
N ARG A 270 18.96 -1.68 18.75
CA ARG A 270 20.22 -2.35 18.45
C ARG A 270 20.03 -3.23 17.22
N VAL A 271 21.02 -3.21 16.35
CA VAL A 271 21.07 -3.96 15.10
C VAL A 271 22.36 -4.77 15.10
N THR A 272 22.19 -6.09 15.03
CA THR A 272 23.29 -7.06 14.96
C THR A 272 23.23 -7.78 13.62
N VAL A 273 24.37 -7.91 12.94
CA VAL A 273 24.46 -8.67 11.68
C VAL A 273 24.86 -10.12 12.01
N GLU A 274 23.87 -11.00 12.18
CA GLU A 274 24.11 -12.40 12.59
C GLU A 274 24.87 -13.17 11.48
N GLU A 275 24.38 -13.03 10.25
CA GLU A 275 24.89 -13.69 9.04
C GLU A 275 24.92 -12.68 7.89
N ALA A 276 25.53 -13.04 6.76
CA ALA A 276 25.61 -12.16 5.60
C ALA A 276 24.19 -11.80 5.12
N ALA A 277 23.86 -10.51 5.09
CA ALA A 277 22.55 -9.97 4.78
C ALA A 277 21.41 -10.40 5.73
N VAL A 278 21.75 -10.80 6.96
CA VAL A 278 20.76 -11.15 7.99
C VAL A 278 20.94 -10.24 9.20
N LEU A 279 19.87 -9.51 9.53
CA LEU A 279 19.84 -8.59 10.66
C LEU A 279 18.98 -9.15 11.79
N LYS A 280 19.47 -9.02 13.02
CA LYS A 280 18.66 -9.07 14.23
C LYS A 280 18.49 -7.67 14.76
N ILE A 281 17.23 -7.30 14.98
CA ILE A 281 16.81 -6.01 15.50
C ILE A 281 16.14 -6.24 16.85
N GLU A 282 16.55 -5.47 17.83
CA GLU A 282 15.97 -5.48 19.17
C GLU A 282 15.92 -4.05 19.72
N GLY A 283 14.92 -3.76 20.55
CA GLY A 283 14.75 -2.41 21.06
C GLY A 283 13.52 -2.22 21.94
N THR A 284 13.36 -0.98 22.39
CA THR A 284 12.31 -0.58 23.35
C THR A 284 11.44 0.53 22.78
N TRP A 285 10.20 0.53 23.24
CA TRP A 285 9.20 1.55 22.98
C TRP A 285 8.25 1.56 24.19
N ASN A 286 8.36 2.56 25.08
CA ASN A 286 7.80 2.55 26.44
C ASN A 286 6.27 2.62 26.53
N VAL A 287 5.56 2.36 25.45
CA VAL A 287 4.11 2.48 25.33
C VAL A 287 3.50 1.08 25.46
N LEU A 288 2.70 0.88 26.50
CA LEU A 288 2.04 -0.40 26.83
C LEU A 288 0.96 -0.88 25.83
N PRO A 289 0.21 -0.03 25.08
CA PRO A 289 -0.78 -0.55 24.15
C PRO A 289 -0.15 -1.33 22.99
N VAL A 290 -0.78 -2.46 22.68
CA VAL A 290 -0.46 -3.30 21.53
C VAL A 290 -0.81 -2.57 20.23
N GLY A 291 0.03 -2.73 19.20
CA GLY A 291 -0.28 -2.25 17.85
C GLY A 291 0.60 -1.13 17.32
N THR A 292 1.56 -0.63 18.12
CA THR A 292 2.59 0.27 17.59
C THR A 292 3.49 -0.49 16.62
N ARG A 293 3.75 0.12 15.46
CA ARG A 293 4.67 -0.38 14.45
C ARG A 293 5.69 0.71 14.14
N VAL A 294 6.96 0.46 14.47
CA VAL A 294 8.06 1.34 14.09
C VAL A 294 8.56 0.88 12.73
N ARG A 295 8.60 1.77 11.74
CA ARG A 295 9.17 1.44 10.43
C ARG A 295 10.68 1.29 10.56
N ILE A 296 11.21 0.26 9.91
CA ILE A 296 12.64 0.09 9.67
C ILE A 296 12.90 0.11 8.16
N VAL A 297 13.94 0.84 7.75
CA VAL A 297 14.41 0.89 6.36
C VAL A 297 15.89 0.58 6.32
N LEU A 298 16.32 -0.34 5.46
CA LEU A 298 17.72 -0.47 5.05
C LEU A 298 17.84 0.00 3.62
N ARG A 299 18.73 0.95 3.36
CA ARG A 299 18.99 1.44 2.00
C ARG A 299 20.43 1.83 1.78
N ASP A 300 20.80 1.99 0.51
CA ASP A 300 22.08 2.60 0.14
C ASP A 300 22.17 4.02 0.75
N LYS A 301 23.34 4.37 1.30
CA LYS A 301 23.55 5.64 2.00
C LYS A 301 23.40 6.85 1.07
N ASP A 302 23.87 6.70 -0.17
CA ASP A 302 23.93 7.71 -1.22
C ASP A 302 22.76 7.65 -2.23
N MET A 303 21.68 6.94 -1.87
CA MET A 303 20.48 6.83 -2.69
C MET A 303 19.92 8.21 -3.07
N LYS A 304 19.76 8.45 -4.38
CA LYS A 304 19.23 9.71 -4.91
C LYS A 304 17.77 9.90 -4.52
N GLY A 305 17.41 11.13 -4.13
CA GLY A 305 16.03 11.48 -3.76
C GLY A 305 15.54 10.86 -2.45
N ALA A 306 16.40 10.19 -1.69
CA ALA A 306 16.03 9.60 -0.41
C ALA A 306 15.63 10.70 0.60
N LYS A 307 14.52 10.47 1.29
CA LYS A 307 14.05 11.26 2.43
C LYS A 307 14.18 10.41 3.71
N TYR A 308 13.71 10.93 4.84
CA TYR A 308 13.76 10.24 6.13
C TYR A 308 12.97 8.91 6.10
N ALA A 309 13.67 7.77 6.00
CA ALA A 309 13.06 6.43 5.91
C ALA A 309 12.10 6.24 4.72
N GLU A 310 12.42 6.88 3.59
CA GLU A 310 11.57 6.95 2.40
C GLU A 310 12.42 7.07 1.12
N MET A 311 11.84 6.65 -0.01
CA MET A 311 12.38 6.92 -1.34
C MET A 311 11.52 7.97 -2.08
N ASP A 312 11.98 8.41 -3.23
CA ASP A 312 11.14 9.21 -4.12
C ASP A 312 10.08 8.32 -4.79
N TRP A 313 8.90 8.26 -4.19
CA TRP A 313 7.79 7.43 -4.64
C TRP A 313 7.26 7.82 -6.01
N ASP A 314 7.47 9.08 -6.44
CA ASP A 314 6.94 9.62 -7.70
C ASP A 314 8.02 9.99 -8.73
N ALA A 315 9.19 9.34 -8.63
CA ALA A 315 10.38 9.67 -9.42
C ALA A 315 10.20 9.54 -10.95
N SER A 316 9.16 8.85 -11.43
CA SER A 316 8.93 8.59 -12.84
C SER A 316 7.44 8.59 -13.20
N ASN A 317 7.11 9.11 -14.39
CA ASN A 317 5.79 8.96 -15.00
C ASN A 317 5.74 7.82 -16.03
N ALA A 318 6.85 7.12 -16.25
CA ALA A 318 6.90 5.98 -17.15
C ALA A 318 6.63 4.69 -16.37
N VAL A 319 5.72 3.86 -16.91
CA VAL A 319 5.47 2.50 -16.43
C VAL A 319 6.68 1.62 -16.78
N ASN A 320 7.61 1.49 -15.84
CA ASN A 320 8.78 0.61 -15.97
C ASN A 320 8.58 -0.63 -15.10
N LEU A 321 8.45 -1.79 -15.75
CA LEU A 321 8.17 -3.05 -15.06
C LEU A 321 9.44 -3.78 -14.59
N ASP A 322 10.60 -3.19 -14.82
CA ASP A 322 11.87 -3.64 -14.26
C ASP A 322 12.36 -2.62 -13.21
N PRO A 323 12.40 -2.97 -11.91
CA PRO A 323 12.92 -2.09 -10.88
C PRO A 323 14.43 -1.94 -11.01
N ASP A 324 15.00 -0.90 -10.40
CA ASP A 324 16.45 -0.69 -10.39
C ASP A 324 17.17 -1.83 -9.63
N LYS A 325 17.96 -2.62 -10.36
CA LYS A 325 18.70 -3.80 -9.86
C LYS A 325 20.03 -3.44 -9.22
N GLU A 326 20.39 -2.16 -9.21
CA GLU A 326 21.61 -1.64 -8.58
C GLU A 326 21.35 -1.15 -7.15
N VAL A 327 20.10 -0.81 -6.83
CA VAL A 327 19.70 -0.20 -5.57
C VAL A 327 19.20 -1.24 -4.58
N THR A 328 19.69 -1.14 -3.34
CA THR A 328 19.13 -1.86 -2.20
C THR A 328 18.16 -0.96 -1.45
N PHE A 329 16.91 -1.40 -1.31
CA PHE A 329 15.92 -0.77 -0.45
C PHE A 329 15.03 -1.83 0.20
N MET A 330 15.17 -2.03 1.51
CA MET A 330 14.34 -2.90 2.33
C MET A 330 13.52 -2.03 3.27
N GLN A 331 12.23 -2.33 3.40
CA GLN A 331 11.35 -1.68 4.35
C GLN A 331 10.48 -2.72 5.05
N ASP A 332 10.43 -2.65 6.38
CA ASP A 332 9.59 -3.51 7.22
C ASP A 332 9.03 -2.72 8.41
N GLN A 333 8.18 -3.37 9.22
CA GLN A 333 7.58 -2.83 10.42
C GLN A 333 7.94 -3.69 11.65
N LEU A 334 8.46 -3.02 12.66
CA LEU A 334 8.80 -3.60 13.96
C LEU A 334 7.57 -3.51 14.87
N PHE A 335 6.93 -4.66 15.10
CA PHE A 335 5.76 -4.75 15.96
C PHE A 335 6.18 -4.68 17.43
N VAL A 336 5.64 -3.70 18.16
CA VAL A 336 5.87 -3.54 19.59
C VAL A 336 4.92 -4.44 20.38
N LYS A 337 5.50 -5.29 21.22
CA LYS A 337 4.82 -6.14 22.20
C LYS A 337 5.46 -5.95 23.56
N ASN A 338 4.66 -5.60 24.57
CA ASN A 338 5.13 -5.37 25.94
C ASN A 338 6.31 -4.39 26.00
N GLN A 339 6.14 -3.23 25.34
CA GLN A 339 7.13 -2.16 25.26
C GLN A 339 8.44 -2.51 24.54
N GLN A 340 8.49 -3.65 23.84
CA GLN A 340 9.70 -4.16 23.22
C GLN A 340 9.40 -4.64 21.80
N PHE A 341 10.41 -4.64 20.95
CA PHE A 341 10.33 -5.28 19.65
C PHE A 341 11.58 -6.13 19.42
N THR A 342 11.39 -7.27 18.77
CA THR A 342 12.47 -8.07 18.24
C THR A 342 12.07 -8.63 16.89
N LYS A 343 12.98 -8.56 15.91
CA LYS A 343 12.74 -9.03 14.55
C LYS A 343 14.06 -9.54 13.98
N ARG A 344 14.04 -10.71 13.35
CA ARG A 344 15.09 -11.15 12.42
C ARG A 344 14.62 -10.83 11.01
N ILE A 345 15.47 -10.19 10.21
CA ILE A 345 15.23 -9.81 8.82
C ILE A 345 16.28 -10.52 7.98
N ASP A 346 15.85 -11.48 7.17
CA ASP A 346 16.70 -12.25 6.28
C ASP A 346 16.58 -11.74 4.83
N MET A 347 17.63 -11.09 4.32
CA MET A 347 17.70 -10.61 2.93
C MET A 347 18.62 -11.49 2.08
N SER A 348 19.16 -12.59 2.64
CA SER A 348 20.23 -13.37 2.02
C SER A 348 19.75 -14.18 0.80
N ARG A 349 18.45 -14.49 0.76
CA ARG A 349 17.84 -15.35 -0.25
C ARG A 349 17.41 -14.60 -1.51
N ASP A 350 17.14 -13.30 -1.37
CA ASP A 350 16.57 -12.45 -2.43
C ASP A 350 17.60 -11.45 -2.99
N ARG A 351 18.69 -11.97 -3.58
CA ARG A 351 19.85 -11.16 -4.03
C ARG A 351 19.53 -10.16 -5.14
N THR A 352 18.50 -10.41 -5.94
CA THR A 352 18.01 -9.47 -6.97
C THR A 352 17.24 -8.31 -6.34
N MET A 353 16.58 -8.57 -5.20
CA MET A 353 15.87 -7.57 -4.41
C MET A 353 16.83 -6.73 -3.58
N TYR A 354 17.84 -7.39 -3.01
CA TYR A 354 18.82 -6.78 -2.11
C TYR A 354 20.24 -7.04 -2.61
N PRO A 355 20.71 -6.29 -3.62
CA PRO A 355 21.97 -6.60 -4.29
C PRO A 355 23.22 -6.17 -3.51
N PHE A 356 23.08 -5.27 -2.53
CA PHE A 356 24.17 -4.71 -1.71
C PHE A 356 25.36 -4.20 -2.55
N ARG A 357 25.09 -3.37 -3.58
CA ARG A 357 26.14 -2.86 -4.48
C ARG A 357 26.93 -1.68 -3.93
N SER A 358 26.28 -0.73 -3.25
CA SER A 358 26.94 0.40 -2.59
C SER A 358 27.98 -0.05 -1.55
N ASN A 359 28.88 0.87 -1.19
CA ASN A 359 29.89 0.63 -0.15
C ASN A 359 29.33 0.88 1.25
N ASP A 360 28.36 1.78 1.38
CA ASP A 360 27.80 2.23 2.64
C ASP A 360 26.28 2.22 2.62
N TYR A 361 25.71 1.92 3.77
CA TYR A 361 24.30 1.68 4.01
C TYR A 361 23.84 2.44 5.25
N VAL A 362 22.55 2.69 5.31
CA VAL A 362 21.89 3.19 6.51
C VAL A 362 20.73 2.29 6.88
N VAL A 363 20.61 1.99 8.17
CA VAL A 363 19.43 1.40 8.78
C VAL A 363 18.71 2.51 9.54
N GLU A 364 17.55 2.92 9.03
CA GLU A 364 16.74 4.00 9.56
C GLU A 364 15.57 3.43 10.35
N PHE A 365 15.25 4.09 11.46
CA PHE A 365 14.06 3.81 12.26
C PHE A 365 13.17 5.04 12.23
N TYR A 366 11.89 4.84 11.97
CA TYR A 366 10.95 5.92 11.80
C TYR A 366 9.57 5.58 12.39
N TYR A 367 8.99 6.53 13.11
CA TYR A 367 7.63 6.42 13.61
C TYR A 367 6.80 7.65 13.25
N ASN A 368 5.70 7.40 12.53
CA ASN A 368 4.73 8.39 12.09
C ASN A 368 3.46 8.29 12.95
N PRO A 369 3.14 9.26 13.84
CA PRO A 369 1.91 9.22 14.64
C PRO A 369 0.64 9.30 13.78
N ARG A 370 0.69 9.90 12.58
CA ARG A 370 -0.48 10.03 11.71
C ARG A 370 -0.91 8.70 11.08
N SER A 371 0.02 7.74 10.95
CA SER A 371 -0.28 6.37 10.50
C SER A 371 -0.73 5.44 11.62
N ALA A 372 -0.60 5.87 12.88
CA ALA A 372 -0.89 5.06 14.04
C ALA A 372 -2.40 4.75 14.18
N PRO A 373 -2.75 3.59 14.77
CA PRO A 373 -4.13 3.30 15.13
C PRO A 373 -4.74 4.35 16.05
N ALA A 374 -6.06 4.51 15.99
CA ALA A 374 -6.76 5.56 16.72
C ALA A 374 -6.49 5.55 18.24
N HIS A 375 -6.42 4.36 18.87
CA HIS A 375 -6.13 4.24 20.31
C HIS A 375 -4.72 4.70 20.70
N ILE A 376 -3.76 4.65 19.78
CA ILE A 376 -2.42 5.22 19.99
C ILE A 376 -2.47 6.73 19.81
N GLN A 377 -3.16 7.20 18.76
CA GLN A 377 -3.38 8.63 18.53
C GLN A 377 -4.19 9.31 19.63
N ASP A 378 -5.02 8.59 20.38
CA ASP A 378 -5.73 9.18 21.52
C ASP A 378 -4.75 9.67 22.58
N LYS A 379 -3.59 8.99 22.74
CA LYS A 379 -2.48 9.48 23.59
C LYS A 379 -1.55 10.45 22.86
N PHE A 380 -1.24 10.19 21.59
CA PHE A 380 -0.22 10.95 20.85
C PHE A 380 -0.76 12.20 20.15
N GLY A 381 -2.07 12.32 20.02
CA GLY A 381 -2.70 13.37 19.24
C GLY A 381 -2.72 13.09 17.74
N PHE A 382 -3.12 14.09 16.96
CA PHE A 382 -3.22 13.96 15.50
C PHE A 382 -1.85 13.98 14.82
N SER A 383 -0.92 14.81 15.29
CA SER A 383 0.40 15.02 14.69
C SER A 383 1.55 14.77 15.68
N GLY A 384 1.29 14.02 16.76
CA GLY A 384 2.31 13.66 17.75
C GLY A 384 2.49 14.69 18.87
N GLU A 385 1.59 15.66 19.02
CA GLU A 385 1.62 16.66 20.10
C GLU A 385 1.65 16.04 21.52
N GLY A 386 1.05 14.86 21.68
CA GLY A 386 1.01 14.11 22.93
C GLY A 386 2.11 13.06 23.09
N MET A 387 3.11 13.05 22.21
CA MET A 387 4.31 12.24 22.36
C MET A 387 5.58 13.10 22.38
N THR A 388 6.62 12.55 23.00
CA THR A 388 7.98 13.08 22.96
C THR A 388 8.97 11.91 22.96
N ASP A 389 10.23 12.20 22.64
CA ASP A 389 11.35 11.28 22.84
C ASP A 389 12.57 12.10 23.23
N GLN A 390 13.32 11.66 24.24
CA GLN A 390 14.47 12.41 24.75
C GLN A 390 15.65 12.48 23.76
N ASN A 391 15.77 11.51 22.85
CA ASN A 391 16.97 11.34 22.02
C ASN A 391 16.69 11.49 20.53
N PHE A 392 15.50 11.09 20.08
CA PHE A 392 15.18 10.87 18.66
C PHE A 392 13.90 11.55 18.20
N LEU A 393 13.35 12.47 19.00
CA LEU A 393 12.29 13.36 18.54
C LEU A 393 12.82 14.21 17.38
N ASN A 394 12.10 14.21 16.28
CA ASN A 394 12.45 14.97 15.09
C ASN A 394 11.22 15.73 14.59
N GLU A 395 11.35 17.05 14.47
CA GLU A 395 10.30 17.95 13.96
C GLU A 395 10.65 18.51 12.56
N GLU A 396 11.86 18.21 12.06
CA GLU A 396 12.35 18.67 10.76
C GLU A 396 11.97 17.72 9.61
N ALA A 397 11.92 16.42 9.90
CA ALA A 397 11.64 15.38 8.92
C ALA A 397 10.26 15.56 8.27
N ARG A 398 9.28 16.04 9.07
CA ARG A 398 7.92 16.36 8.62
C ARG A 398 7.45 17.65 9.31
N PRO A 399 7.51 18.82 8.64
CA PRO A 399 7.08 20.08 9.23
C PRO A 399 5.64 20.02 9.75
N GLY A 400 5.42 20.49 10.99
CA GLY A 400 4.11 20.46 11.64
C GLY A 400 3.73 19.09 12.21
N GLN A 401 4.68 18.17 12.29
CA GLN A 401 4.48 16.84 12.84
C GLN A 401 5.69 16.42 13.69
N ARG A 402 5.42 15.80 14.84
CA ARG A 402 6.42 15.12 15.64
C ARG A 402 6.59 13.71 15.13
N VAL A 403 7.82 13.33 14.82
CA VAL A 403 8.16 11.94 14.47
C VAL A 403 9.31 11.47 15.33
N VAL A 404 9.47 10.15 15.45
CA VAL A 404 10.73 9.58 15.96
C VAL A 404 11.55 9.16 14.75
N TYR A 405 12.79 9.65 14.68
CA TYR A 405 13.72 9.28 13.61
C TYR A 405 15.14 9.11 14.14
N THR A 406 15.79 8.02 13.76
CA THR A 406 17.23 7.83 13.94
C THR A 406 17.78 6.87 12.90
N LYS A 407 19.10 6.82 12.77
CA LYS A 407 19.79 5.95 11.82
C LYS A 407 21.06 5.36 12.40
N LEU A 408 21.39 4.16 11.94
CA LEU A 408 22.66 3.48 12.18
C LEU A 408 23.32 3.22 10.83
N GLU A 409 24.54 3.72 10.64
CA GLU A 409 25.27 3.55 9.39
C GLU A 409 26.02 2.22 9.39
N PHE A 410 26.09 1.53 8.26
CA PHE A 410 26.81 0.25 8.10
C PHE A 410 27.62 0.25 6.81
N THR A 411 28.79 -0.37 6.84
CA THR A 411 29.57 -0.67 5.63
C THR A 411 29.05 -1.96 4.99
N LYS A 412 29.32 -2.12 3.70
CA LYS A 412 29.06 -3.37 2.96
C LYS A 412 29.71 -4.59 3.62
N ASP A 413 30.94 -4.43 4.14
CA ASP A 413 31.67 -5.52 4.79
C ASP A 413 31.04 -5.94 6.12
N GLU A 414 30.44 -5.01 6.86
CA GLU A 414 29.63 -5.32 8.03
C GLU A 414 28.40 -6.15 7.63
N LEU A 415 27.58 -5.64 6.71
CA LEU A 415 26.32 -6.28 6.32
C LEU A 415 26.53 -7.64 5.64
N LEU A 416 27.57 -7.78 4.83
CA LEU A 416 27.86 -9.03 4.11
C LEU A 416 28.83 -9.95 4.87
N ARG A 417 29.19 -9.63 6.12
CA ARG A 417 30.08 -10.42 6.97
C ARG A 417 31.40 -10.76 6.26
N LYS A 418 32.12 -9.72 5.81
CA LYS A 418 33.40 -9.84 5.09
C LYS A 418 34.59 -9.35 5.91
N GLY A 419 35.80 -9.77 5.52
CA GLY A 419 37.05 -9.30 6.12
C GLY A 419 37.17 -9.62 7.61
N ARG A 420 37.21 -8.58 8.45
CA ARG A 420 37.24 -8.71 9.91
C ARG A 420 35.94 -9.21 10.51
N TYR A 421 34.83 -9.05 9.78
CA TYR A 421 33.50 -9.52 10.16
C TYR A 421 33.12 -10.85 9.50
N ALA A 422 34.10 -11.62 9.01
CA ALA A 422 33.84 -12.96 8.48
C ALA A 422 33.17 -13.86 9.55
N VAL A 423 32.47 -14.89 9.09
CA VAL A 423 31.82 -15.88 9.96
C VAL A 423 32.82 -16.44 10.98
N GLY A 424 32.43 -16.46 12.26
CA GLY A 424 33.29 -16.87 13.37
C GLY A 424 34.21 -15.78 13.93
N LYS A 425 34.16 -14.56 13.40
CA LYS A 425 34.89 -13.38 13.92
C LYS A 425 33.95 -12.36 14.58
N GLU A 426 34.40 -11.11 14.69
CA GLU A 426 33.66 -9.96 15.23
C GLU A 426 32.28 -9.84 14.57
N ILE A 427 31.22 -9.74 15.37
CA ILE A 427 29.84 -9.54 14.89
C ILE A 427 29.57 -8.04 14.84
N PRO A 428 29.22 -7.46 13.67
CA PRO A 428 28.80 -6.08 13.61
C PRO A 428 27.59 -5.85 14.52
N ASP A 429 27.74 -4.90 15.42
CA ASP A 429 26.76 -4.60 16.46
C ASP A 429 26.70 -3.09 16.67
N LYS A 430 25.60 -2.47 16.24
CA LYS A 430 25.39 -1.02 16.34
C LYS A 430 24.11 -0.76 17.10
N GLN A 431 24.15 0.24 17.96
CA GLN A 431 23.04 0.56 18.86
C GLN A 431 22.87 2.07 18.99
N THR A 432 21.66 2.47 19.35
CA THR A 432 21.36 3.86 19.73
C THR A 432 22.07 4.21 21.04
N VAL A 433 22.36 5.50 21.24
CA VAL A 433 23.13 6.00 22.40
C VAL A 433 22.52 5.67 23.76
N ASN A 434 21.19 5.50 23.78
CA ASN A 434 20.38 5.22 24.96
C ASN A 434 19.98 3.74 25.09
N PHE A 435 20.43 2.86 24.17
CA PHE A 435 20.07 1.45 24.21
C PHE A 435 20.60 0.80 25.49
N LYS A 436 19.71 0.11 26.18
CA LYS A 436 20.04 -0.71 27.34
C LYS A 436 19.67 -2.14 26.99
N PRO A 437 20.65 -3.09 27.01
CA PRO A 437 20.33 -4.49 26.91
C PRO A 437 19.28 -4.81 27.95
N LEU A 438 18.24 -5.53 27.54
CA LEU A 438 17.28 -6.04 28.48
C LEU A 438 18.08 -6.88 29.49
N GLY A 439 18.22 -6.39 30.72
CA GLY A 439 18.50 -7.28 31.84
C GLY A 439 17.46 -8.38 31.78
N ALA A 440 17.80 -9.61 32.14
CA ALA A 440 16.86 -10.73 32.20
C ALA A 440 15.67 -10.37 33.09
N ALA A 441 14.71 -9.61 32.52
CA ALA A 441 13.56 -9.13 33.21
C ALA A 441 12.78 -10.38 33.49
N SER A 442 12.68 -10.64 34.79
CA SER A 442 12.01 -11.77 35.39
C SER A 442 10.81 -12.20 34.54
N LYS A 443 10.74 -13.50 34.23
CA LYS A 443 9.54 -14.14 33.68
C LYS A 443 8.27 -13.92 34.53
N SER A 444 8.32 -13.14 35.61
CA SER A 444 7.22 -12.85 36.53
C SER A 444 6.18 -11.87 35.98
N ASP A 445 6.51 -11.02 35.01
CA ASP A 445 5.57 -9.97 34.58
C ASP A 445 4.86 -10.35 33.27
N VAL A 446 4.58 -11.65 33.14
CA VAL A 446 3.46 -12.08 32.30
C VAL A 446 2.20 -11.58 32.99
N ILE A 447 1.71 -10.42 32.55
CA ILE A 447 0.32 -10.03 32.83
C ILE A 447 -0.54 -11.15 32.26
N GLN A 448 -1.07 -12.01 33.14
CA GLN A 448 -2.13 -12.93 32.78
C GLN A 448 -3.34 -12.08 32.41
N VAL A 449 -3.52 -11.86 31.12
CA VAL A 449 -4.81 -11.45 30.58
C VAL A 449 -5.78 -12.57 30.97
N PRO A 450 -6.83 -12.33 31.77
CA PRO A 450 -7.80 -13.36 32.08
C PRO A 450 -8.40 -13.85 30.77
N GLY A 451 -8.08 -15.08 30.38
CA GLY A 451 -8.73 -15.72 29.26
C GLY A 451 -10.20 -15.88 29.60
N LEU A 452 -11.08 -15.53 28.65
CA LEU A 452 -12.47 -16.00 28.61
C LEU A 452 -12.49 -17.52 28.41
N ARG A 453 -12.12 -18.26 29.45
CA ARG A 453 -12.30 -19.70 29.67
C ARG A 453 -11.70 -20.03 31.02
N ALA A 454 -12.56 -20.20 32.02
CA ALA A 454 -12.17 -20.74 33.31
C ALA A 454 -11.49 -22.10 33.11
N GLU A 455 -10.25 -22.24 33.60
CA GLU A 455 -9.54 -23.51 33.65
C GLU A 455 -10.23 -24.41 34.69
N GLY A 456 -10.95 -25.43 34.23
CA GLY A 456 -11.32 -26.59 35.03
C GLY A 456 -10.16 -27.61 35.12
N PRO A 457 -10.15 -28.50 36.14
CA PRO A 457 -9.02 -29.37 36.38
C PRO A 457 -8.78 -30.37 35.23
N ARG A 458 -7.52 -30.47 34.81
CA ARG A 458 -7.04 -31.34 33.72
C ARG A 458 -7.23 -32.81 34.08
N THR A 459 -8.09 -33.51 33.36
CA THR A 459 -8.07 -34.98 33.26
C THR A 459 -7.27 -35.38 32.02
N GLY A 460 -6.43 -36.42 32.14
CA GLY A 460 -5.48 -36.85 31.11
C GLY A 460 -6.15 -37.36 29.82
N PRO A 461 -5.38 -37.48 28.71
CA PRO A 461 -5.95 -37.78 27.40
C PRO A 461 -6.31 -39.27 27.26
N PRO A 462 -7.47 -39.62 26.68
CA PRO A 462 -7.70 -40.98 26.22
C PRO A 462 -6.96 -41.23 24.91
N THR A 463 -6.40 -42.43 24.80
CA THR A 463 -5.67 -42.98 23.67
C THR A 463 -6.60 -43.32 22.50
N GLY A 464 -6.15 -43.03 21.27
CA GLY A 464 -6.57 -43.74 20.05
C GLY A 464 -7.59 -43.05 19.14
N ALA A 465 -7.12 -42.31 18.13
CA ALA A 465 -7.77 -42.16 16.82
C ALA A 465 -6.73 -41.67 15.78
N PRO A 466 -6.77 -42.15 14.52
CA PRO A 466 -5.74 -41.85 13.52
C PRO A 466 -5.83 -40.42 12.98
N ALA A 467 -4.67 -39.82 12.70
CA ALA A 467 -4.50 -38.46 12.20
C ALA A 467 -5.19 -38.28 10.83
N GLN A 468 -6.24 -37.45 10.78
CA GLN A 468 -6.72 -36.86 9.54
C GLN A 468 -5.77 -35.73 9.14
N LYS A 469 -5.24 -35.79 7.91
CA LYS A 469 -4.46 -34.71 7.29
C LYS A 469 -5.28 -33.40 7.31
N PRO A 470 -4.66 -32.23 7.58
CA PRO A 470 -5.37 -30.96 7.52
C PRO A 470 -5.89 -30.71 6.10
N LYS A 471 -7.21 -30.53 5.96
CA LYS A 471 -7.83 -30.05 4.72
C LYS A 471 -7.27 -28.66 4.42
N ARG A 472 -6.74 -28.48 3.21
CA ARG A 472 -6.40 -27.17 2.66
C ARG A 472 -7.64 -26.28 2.73
N LEU A 473 -7.47 -25.07 3.27
CA LEU A 473 -8.48 -24.02 3.21
C LEU A 473 -8.78 -23.71 1.73
N PRO A 474 -10.06 -23.64 1.32
CA PRO A 474 -10.39 -23.26 -0.04
C PRO A 474 -10.13 -21.77 -0.26
N ILE A 475 -9.46 -21.48 -1.37
CA ILE A 475 -9.41 -20.18 -2.04
C ILE A 475 -10.87 -19.77 -2.33
N PRO A 476 -11.33 -18.55 -1.99
CA PRO A 476 -12.62 -18.09 -2.45
C PRO A 476 -12.51 -17.73 -3.92
N GLY A 477 -12.84 -18.69 -4.79
CA GLY A 477 -12.95 -18.48 -6.23
C GLY A 477 -14.25 -17.77 -6.62
N GLY A 478 -14.10 -16.82 -7.54
CA GLY A 478 -14.96 -16.60 -8.70
C GLY A 478 -16.46 -16.37 -8.45
N GLY A 479 -16.85 -15.10 -8.33
CA GLY A 479 -18.24 -14.70 -8.49
C GLY A 479 -18.50 -13.25 -8.07
N ALA A 480 -18.72 -12.38 -9.06
CA ALA A 480 -19.05 -10.95 -8.95
C ALA A 480 -17.88 -10.03 -8.55
N MET A 481 -16.97 -9.78 -9.49
CA MET A 481 -16.12 -8.58 -9.49
C MET A 481 -17.02 -7.34 -9.64
N GLY A 482 -16.92 -6.44 -8.65
CA GLY A 482 -17.78 -5.26 -8.54
C GLY A 482 -18.08 -4.91 -7.09
N ARG A 483 -17.03 -4.72 -6.27
CA ARG A 483 -17.01 -4.03 -4.97
C ARG A 483 -15.60 -4.14 -4.40
N GLY A 484 -14.84 -3.04 -4.41
CA GLY A 484 -13.59 -2.95 -3.66
C GLY A 484 -13.80 -3.22 -2.16
N PRO A 485 -12.78 -3.67 -1.43
CA PRO A 485 -12.93 -4.12 -0.06
C PRO A 485 -13.31 -2.97 0.90
N VAL A 486 -14.29 -3.26 1.76
CA VAL A 486 -14.69 -2.46 2.92
C VAL A 486 -13.65 -2.63 4.03
N ALA A 487 -13.33 -1.54 4.73
CA ALA A 487 -12.36 -1.48 5.82
C ALA A 487 -12.63 -2.52 6.93
N PRO A 488 -11.58 -3.15 7.52
CA PRO A 488 -11.76 -4.08 8.62
C PRO A 488 -12.00 -3.33 9.94
N GLY A 489 -13.17 -3.49 10.55
CA GLY A 489 -13.44 -2.87 11.84
C GLY A 489 -14.86 -2.96 12.39
N VAL A 490 -15.51 -4.14 12.40
CA VAL A 490 -16.60 -4.44 13.36
C VAL A 490 -16.61 -5.95 13.65
N GLN A 491 -16.19 -6.36 14.84
CA GLN A 491 -16.46 -7.71 15.35
C GLN A 491 -17.96 -7.81 15.68
N MET A 492 -18.72 -8.60 14.92
CA MET A 492 -20.01 -9.10 15.38
C MET A 492 -19.82 -10.51 15.96
N ASN A 493 -20.19 -10.64 17.23
CA ASN A 493 -20.21 -11.88 17.98
C ASN A 493 -21.43 -12.74 17.54
N PRO A 494 -21.29 -14.01 17.15
CA PRO A 494 -22.44 -14.88 16.97
C PRO A 494 -22.86 -15.50 18.31
N LYS A 495 -24.18 -15.61 18.50
CA LYS A 495 -24.81 -16.43 19.55
C LYS A 495 -24.46 -17.91 19.39
#